data_AF-A0A142XQW0-F1
#
_entry.id   AF-A0A142XQW0-F1
#
_cell.length_a   1.000
_cell.length_b   1.000
_cell.length_c   1.000
_cell.angle_alpha   90.00
_cell.angle_beta   90.00
_cell.angle_gamma   90.00
#
_symmetry.space_group_name_H-M   'P 1'
#
loop_
_entity.id
_entity.type
_entity.pdbx_description
1 polymer ?
#
loop_
_entity_poly.entity_id
_entity_poly.type
_entity_poly.pdbx_seq_one_letter_code
_entity_poly.pdbx_strand_id
1 'polypeptide(L)'
;MRAFLARNKRLWLERLPPYAPELNPVEQVWSWLKYGQLANFVPDDLVELDDEIIARLIRLRCDPELLRSLWDGSERPFPTGLS
;
A
#
# COMPACT_ATOMS: atom_id res chain seq x y z
N MET A 1 7.31 -15.47 14.16
CA MET A 1 6.09 -14.63 14.12
C MET A 1 5.52 -14.32 15.51
N ARG A 2 5.07 -15.31 16.30
CA ARG A 2 4.41 -15.06 17.61
C ARG A 2 5.28 -14.31 18.62
N ALA A 3 6.57 -14.65 18.74
CA ALA A 3 7.50 -13.96 19.64
C ALA A 3 7.80 -12.50 19.21
N PHE A 4 7.73 -12.19 17.91
CA PHE A 4 7.91 -10.84 17.40
C PHE A 4 6.69 -9.96 17.72
N LEU A 5 5.48 -10.49 17.56
CA LEU A 5 4.24 -9.79 17.91
C LEU A 5 4.12 -9.60 19.43
N ALA A 6 4.51 -10.59 20.23
CA ALA A 6 4.51 -10.49 21.69
C ALA A 6 5.45 -9.38 22.21
N ARG A 7 6.55 -9.11 21.49
CA ARG A 7 7.48 -8.01 21.80
C ARG A 7 6.99 -6.64 21.32
N ASN A 8 6.07 -6.60 20.35
CA ASN A 8 5.60 -5.37 19.73
C ASN A 8 4.09 -5.19 19.95
N LYS A 9 3.71 -4.80 21.17
CA LYS A 9 2.29 -4.64 21.58
C LYS A 9 1.50 -3.57 20.81
N ARG A 10 2.18 -2.75 20.00
CA ARG A 10 1.56 -1.72 19.16
C ARG A 10 1.13 -2.24 17.79
N LEU A 11 1.49 -3.49 17.45
CA LEU A 11 1.12 -4.11 16.18
C LEU A 11 -0.20 -4.85 16.36
N TRP A 12 -1.18 -4.49 15.53
CA TRP A 12 -2.45 -5.18 15.43
C TRP A 12 -2.45 -6.00 14.15
N LEU A 13 -2.91 -7.26 14.24
CA LEU A 13 -3.07 -8.11 13.08
C LEU A 13 -4.53 -8.10 12.64
N GLU A 14 -4.76 -7.70 11.41
CA GLU A 14 -6.06 -7.86 10.76
C GLU A 14 -6.06 -9.12 9.90
N ARG A 15 -7.15 -9.88 9.98
CA ARG A 15 -7.32 -11.08 9.16
C ARG A 15 -7.89 -10.66 7.81
N LEU A 16 -7.10 -10.87 6.76
CA LEU A 16 -7.57 -10.81 5.37
C LEU A 16 -8.14 -12.17 4.97
N PRO A 17 -9.33 -12.22 4.34
CA PRO A 17 -9.86 -13.47 3.82
C PRO A 17 -9.00 -13.96 2.65
N PRO A 18 -8.85 -15.28 2.48
CA PRO A 18 -8.12 -15.85 1.36
C PRO A 18 -8.84 -15.51 0.04
N TYR A 19 -8.07 -15.21 -1.02
CA TYR A 19 -8.55 -14.93 -2.38
C TYR A 19 -9.44 -13.69 -2.56
N ALA A 20 -9.33 -12.70 -1.66
CA ALA A 20 -10.05 -11.42 -1.76
C ALA A 20 -9.07 -10.23 -1.90
N PRO A 21 -8.35 -10.11 -3.04
CA PRO A 21 -7.40 -9.01 -3.27
C PRO A 21 -8.06 -7.62 -3.21
N GLU A 22 -9.33 -7.50 -3.57
CA GLU A 22 -10.12 -6.26 -3.50
C GLU A 22 -10.25 -5.70 -2.08
N LEU A 23 -10.09 -6.55 -1.06
CA LEU A 23 -10.12 -6.17 0.35
C LEU A 23 -8.75 -5.78 0.90
N ASN A 24 -7.69 -5.85 0.08
CA ASN A 24 -6.34 -5.49 0.48
C ASN A 24 -6.00 -4.09 -0.09
N PRO A 25 -5.87 -3.05 0.76
CA PRO A 25 -5.60 -1.67 0.31
C PRO A 25 -4.30 -1.54 -0.47
N VAL A 26 -3.36 -2.47 -0.33
CA VAL A 26 -2.14 -2.47 -1.15
C VAL A 26 -2.42 -2.67 -2.64
N GLU A 27 -3.51 -3.37 -3.01
CA GLU A 27 -3.87 -3.59 -4.42
C GLU A 27 -4.30 -2.27 -5.09
N GLN A 28 -4.94 -1.37 -4.34
CA GLN A 28 -5.26 -0.02 -4.84
C GLN A 28 -4.01 0.82 -5.06
N VAL A 29 -3.02 0.70 -4.17
CA VAL A 29 -1.69 1.31 -4.35
C VAL A 29 -1.00 0.76 -5.59
N TRP A 30 -1.04 -0.57 -5.81
CA TRP A 30 -0.46 -1.20 -6.99
C TRP A 30 -1.17 -0.79 -8.28
N SER A 31 -2.49 -0.68 -8.27
CA SER A 31 -3.30 -0.24 -9.40
C SER A 31 -2.94 1.20 -9.78
N TRP A 32 -2.90 2.11 -8.81
CA TRP A 32 -2.48 3.50 -9.00
C TRP A 32 -1.05 3.58 -9.57
N LEU A 33 -0.13 2.77 -9.06
CA LEU A 33 1.26 2.78 -9.51
C LEU A 33 1.39 2.27 -10.96
N LYS A 34 0.81 1.11 -11.27
CA LYS A 34 0.97 0.47 -12.59
C LYS A 34 0.17 1.16 -13.69
N TYR A 35 -1.09 1.48 -13.43
CA TYR A 35 -2.02 1.99 -14.45
C TYR A 35 -2.21 3.51 -14.41
N GLY A 36 -1.81 4.18 -13.33
CA GLY A 36 -1.84 5.65 -13.26
C GLY A 36 -0.47 6.26 -13.49
N GLN A 37 0.49 5.85 -12.65
CA GLN A 37 1.80 6.49 -12.57
C GLN A 37 2.78 6.00 -13.65
N LEU A 38 2.81 4.69 -13.90
CA LEU A 38 3.77 4.03 -14.80
C LEU A 38 3.15 3.59 -16.13
N ALA A 39 1.91 3.98 -16.43
CA ALA A 39 1.17 3.49 -17.60
C ALA A 39 1.88 3.70 -18.95
N ASN A 40 2.72 4.73 -19.05
CA ASN A 40 3.53 5.05 -20.24
C ASN A 40 5.02 5.17 -19.91
N PHE A 41 5.46 4.67 -18.76
CA PHE A 41 6.86 4.69 -18.37
C PHE A 41 7.56 3.46 -18.93
N VAL A 42 8.60 3.67 -19.73
CA VAL A 42 9.43 2.62 -20.29
C VAL A 42 10.84 2.81 -19.73
N PRO A 43 11.22 2.04 -18.70
CA PRO A 43 12.57 2.11 -18.16
C PRO A 43 13.58 1.46 -19.11
N ASP A 44 14.80 1.97 -19.13
CA ASP A 44 15.93 1.40 -19.86
C ASP A 44 16.48 0.14 -19.16
N ASP A 45 16.37 0.06 -17.82
CA ASP A 45 16.76 -1.10 -17.03
C ASP A 45 15.93 -1.30 -15.74
N LEU A 46 16.22 -2.38 -15.01
CA LEU A 46 15.51 -2.70 -13.77
C LEU A 46 15.85 -1.76 -12.60
N VAL A 47 17.00 -1.11 -12.62
CA VAL A 47 17.42 -0.17 -11.57
C VAL A 47 16.61 1.11 -11.70
N GLU A 48 16.48 1.63 -12.92
CA GLU A 48 15.65 2.81 -13.19
C GLU A 48 14.18 2.57 -12.83
N LEU A 49 13.66 1.36 -13.12
CA LEU A 49 12.32 0.98 -12.70
C LEU A 49 12.16 0.99 -11.17
N ASP A 50 13.11 0.40 -10.43
CA ASP A 50 13.05 0.34 -8.96
C ASP A 50 13.12 1.75 -8.35
N ASP A 51 14.05 2.58 -8.83
CA ASP A 51 14.21 3.96 -8.37
C ASP A 51 12.92 4.77 -8.57
N GLU A 52 12.26 4.64 -9.72
CA GLU A 52 11.00 5.34 -9.99
C GLU A 52 9.83 4.80 -9.16
N ILE A 53 9.76 3.48 -8.94
CA ILE A 53 8.77 2.89 -8.04
C ILE A 53 8.95 3.46 -6.63
N ILE A 54 10.17 3.44 -6.10
CA ILE A 54 10.49 3.93 -4.75
C ILE A 54 10.20 5.42 -4.63
N ALA A 55 10.60 6.23 -5.62
CA ALA A 55 10.33 7.67 -5.63
C ALA A 55 8.82 7.97 -5.56
N ARG A 56 8.01 7.23 -6.34
CA ARG A 56 6.54 7.41 -6.36
C ARG A 56 5.87 6.93 -5.08
N LEU A 57 6.33 5.83 -4.49
CA LEU A 57 5.86 5.37 -3.18
C LEU A 57 6.22 6.36 -2.05
N ILE A 58 7.40 6.98 -2.11
CA ILE A 58 7.80 8.04 -1.17
C ILE A 58 6.89 9.26 -1.32
N ARG A 59 6.56 9.67 -2.56
CA ARG A 59 5.61 10.77 -2.80
C ARG A 59 4.22 10.43 -2.26
N LEU A 60 3.72 9.22 -2.51
CA LEU A 60 2.45 8.76 -1.98
C LEU A 60 2.42 8.79 -0.44
N ARG A 61 3.51 8.36 0.22
CA ARG A 61 3.64 8.46 1.68
C ARG A 61 3.54 9.91 2.18
N CYS A 62 3.99 10.88 1.39
CA CYS A 62 3.94 12.31 1.70
C CYS A 62 2.60 12.97 1.34
N ASP A 63 1.65 12.24 0.73
CA ASP A 63 0.30 12.69 0.39
C ASP A 63 -0.75 11.86 1.16
N PRO A 64 -1.10 12.28 2.40
CA PRO A 64 -2.05 11.56 3.24
C PRO A 64 -3.47 11.54 2.67
N GLU A 65 -3.84 12.48 1.79
CA GLU A 65 -5.17 12.55 1.19
C GLU A 65 -5.31 11.50 0.09
N LEU A 66 -4.33 11.41 -0.80
CA LEU A 66 -4.27 10.37 -1.82
C LEU A 66 -4.15 8.98 -1.19
N LEU A 67 -3.33 8.83 -0.14
CA LEU A 67 -3.21 7.55 0.55
C LEU A 67 -4.54 7.10 1.18
N ARG A 68 -5.31 8.05 1.75
CA ARG A 68 -6.66 7.76 2.27
C ARG A 68 -7.64 7.38 1.17
N SER A 69 -7.64 8.09 0.04
CA SER A 69 -8.56 7.77 -1.07
C SER A 69 -8.27 6.39 -1.69
N LEU A 70 -7.00 5.99 -1.77
CA LEU A 70 -6.62 4.63 -2.18
C LEU A 70 -7.06 3.59 -1.15
N TRP A 71 -6.98 3.90 0.14
CA TRP A 71 -7.47 3.03 1.21
C TRP A 71 -8.99 2.83 1.12
N ASP A 72 -9.76 3.91 0.93
CA ASP A 72 -11.22 3.86 0.80
C ASP A 72 -11.68 3.06 -0.43
N GLY A 73 -10.81 2.91 -1.42
CA GLY A 73 -11.05 2.05 -2.58
C GLY A 73 -10.94 0.55 -2.27
N SER A 74 -10.30 0.16 -1.15
CA SER A 74 -10.55 -1.14 -0.55
C SER A 74 -11.79 -0.97 0.31
N GLU A 75 -12.79 -1.83 0.17
CA GLU A 75 -14.12 -1.70 0.81
C GLU A 75 -14.09 -1.89 2.36
N ARG A 76 -13.03 -1.43 3.02
CA ARG A 76 -12.76 -1.52 4.45
C ARG A 76 -12.62 -0.12 5.05
N PRO A 77 -13.18 0.10 6.26
CA PRO A 77 -12.96 1.35 6.96
C PRO A 77 -11.47 1.54 7.28
N PHE A 78 -11.01 2.78 7.25
CA PHE A 78 -9.68 3.12 7.74
C PHE A 78 -9.53 2.67 9.21
N PRO A 79 -8.43 1.99 9.58
CA PRO A 79 -8.26 1.44 10.91
C PRO A 79 -8.25 2.57 11.94
N THR A 80 -9.33 2.69 12.70
CA THR A 80 -9.60 3.79 13.64
C THR A 80 -8.92 3.57 15.00
N GLY A 81 -7.85 2.78 15.05
CA GLY A 81 -7.11 2.40 16.26
C GLY A 81 -6.27 3.53 16.85
N LEU A 82 -6.92 4.62 17.29
CA LEU A 82 -6.40 5.64 18.19
C LEU A 82 -7.51 6.00 19.19
N SER A 83 -7.66 5.18 20.23
CA SER A 83 -8.22 5.58 21.52
C SER A 83 -7.33 5.08 22.64
#